data_AF-R7HF79-F1
#
_entry.id   AF-R7HF79-F1
#
_cell.length_a   1.000
_cell.length_b   1.000
_cell.length_c   1.000
_cell.angle_alpha   90.00
_cell.angle_beta   90.00
_cell.angle_gamma   90.00
#
_symmetry.space_group_name_H-M   'P 1'
#
loop_
_entity.id
_entity.type
_entity.pdbx_description
1 polymer ?
#
loop_
_entity_poly.entity_id
_entity_poly.type
_entity_poly.pdbx_seq_one_letter_code
_entity_poly.pdbx_strand_id
1 'polypeptide(L)'
;MNKKGQALIEFIIILPIFIMMMLAVFDCVRIYSEKSKLEGILEDVILDDTTYSDVNVTKNSVNKGTEYVVSKDIEIYSPVVSVVTGNKYNVTVKRIVYE
;
A
#
# COMPACT_ATOMS: atom_id res chain seq x y z
N MET A 1 10.18 -27.63 -38.99
CA MET A 1 9.76 -26.54 -38.08
C MET A 1 10.85 -26.35 -37.03
N ASN A 2 11.50 -25.19 -37.01
CA ASN A 2 12.73 -24.97 -36.23
C ASN A 2 12.41 -24.70 -34.75
N LYS A 3 12.55 -25.72 -33.89
CA LYS A 3 12.12 -25.69 -32.48
C LYS A 3 12.83 -24.63 -31.62
N LYS A 4 14.04 -24.21 -32.02
CA LYS A 4 14.84 -23.23 -31.27
C LYS A 4 14.29 -21.80 -31.37
N GLY A 5 13.77 -21.41 -32.54
CA GLY A 5 13.18 -20.08 -32.74
C GLY A 5 11.83 -19.92 -32.05
N GLN A 6 11.04 -21.00 -31.99
CA GLN A 6 9.76 -21.02 -31.31
C GLN A 6 9.90 -20.78 -29.80
N ALA A 7 10.85 -21.46 -29.15
CA ALA A 7 11.10 -21.30 -27.71
C ALA A 7 11.52 -19.87 -27.35
N LEU A 8 12.29 -19.21 -28.21
CA LEU A 8 12.71 -17.82 -28.01
C LEU A 8 11.52 -16.85 -28.08
N ILE A 9 10.62 -17.07 -29.03
CA ILE A 9 9.40 -16.24 -29.20
C ILE A 9 8.49 -16.40 -27.98
N GLU A 10 8.26 -17.64 -27.52
CA GLU A 10 7.46 -17.89 -26.32
C GLU A 10 8.06 -17.22 -25.08
N PHE A 11 9.38 -17.28 -24.90
CA PHE A 11 10.06 -16.62 -23.78
C PHE A 11 9.91 -15.10 -23.80
N ILE A 12 10.09 -14.46 -24.96
CA ILE A 12 9.93 -13.00 -25.13
C ILE A 12 8.51 -12.55 -24.81
N ILE A 13 7.50 -13.37 -25.08
CA ILE A 13 6.10 -13.05 -24.78
C ILE A 13 5.81 -13.22 -23.28
N ILE A 14 6.36 -14.24 -22.64
CA ILE A 14 6.11 -14.52 -21.20
C ILE A 14 6.80 -13.49 -20.30
N LEU A 15 8.02 -13.08 -20.65
CA LEU A 15 8.85 -12.18 -19.84
C LEU A 15 8.14 -10.88 -19.40
N PRO A 16 7.51 -10.08 -20.30
CA PRO A 16 6.83 -8.85 -19.90
C PRO A 16 5.62 -9.11 -18.99
N ILE A 17 4.88 -10.19 -19.23
CA ILE A 17 3.74 -10.58 -18.39
C ILE A 17 4.23 -10.94 -16.98
N PHE A 18 5.35 -11.67 -16.91
CA PHE A 18 5.97 -12.02 -15.64
C PHE A 18 6.45 -10.77 -14.86
N ILE A 19 7.07 -9.80 -15.54
CA ILE A 19 7.49 -8.53 -14.92
C ILE A 19 6.27 -7.77 -14.37
N MET A 20 5.17 -7.69 -15.13
CA MET A 20 3.94 -7.05 -14.66
C MET A 20 3.36 -7.73 -13.41
N MET A 21 3.37 -9.07 -13.36
CA MET A 21 2.96 -9.81 -12.16
C MET A 21 3.88 -9.56 -10.97
N MET A 22 5.20 -9.53 -11.17
CA MET A 22 6.15 -9.21 -10.09
C MET A 22 5.92 -7.82 -9.51
N LEU A 23 5.73 -6.80 -10.37
CA LEU A 23 5.44 -5.44 -9.91
C LEU A 23 4.13 -5.38 -9.13
N ALA A 24 3.09 -6.10 -9.57
CA ALA A 24 1.82 -6.15 -8.84
C ALA A 24 1.99 -6.75 -7.44
N VAL A 25 2.74 -7.84 -7.32
CA VAL A 25 3.04 -8.44 -6.00
C VAL A 25 3.85 -7.46 -5.15
N PHE A 26 4.84 -6.76 -5.72
CA PHE A 26 5.65 -5.78 -5.01
C PHE A 26 4.82 -4.63 -4.44
N ASP A 27 3.90 -4.06 -5.23
CA ASP A 27 3.01 -3.00 -4.74
C ASP A 27 2.10 -3.49 -3.62
N CYS A 28 1.53 -4.70 -3.75
CA CYS A 28 0.74 -5.31 -2.67
C CYS A 28 1.55 -5.42 -1.39
N VAL A 29 2.76 -5.98 -1.45
CA VAL A 29 3.65 -6.11 -0.29
C VAL A 29 3.95 -4.74 0.32
N ARG A 30 4.22 -3.72 -0.50
CA ARG A 30 4.46 -2.35 -0.04
C ARG A 30 3.25 -1.76 0.67
N ILE A 31 2.04 -1.92 0.12
CA ILE A 31 0.77 -1.50 0.76
C ILE A 31 0.62 -2.13 2.14
N TYR A 32 0.82 -3.45 2.24
CA TYR A 32 0.71 -4.16 3.52
C TYR A 32 1.78 -3.72 4.52
N SER A 33 3.02 -3.54 4.06
CA SER A 33 4.12 -3.09 4.92
C SER A 33 3.88 -1.69 5.47
N GLU A 34 3.47 -0.74 4.63
CA GLU A 34 3.16 0.61 5.07
C GLU A 34 1.93 0.63 5.98
N LYS A 35 0.89 -0.16 5.68
CA LYS A 35 -0.27 -0.30 6.59
C LYS A 35 0.16 -0.78 7.98
N SER A 36 1.04 -1.78 8.07
CA SER A 36 1.55 -2.29 9.35
C SER A 36 2.37 -1.23 10.10
N LYS A 37 3.17 -0.42 9.41
CA LYS A 37 3.88 0.70 10.03
C LYS A 37 2.90 1.77 10.54
N LEU A 38 1.86 2.08 9.77
CA LEU A 38 0.83 3.04 10.17
C LEU A 38 0.06 2.56 11.40
N GLU A 39 -0.16 1.26 11.57
CA GLU A 39 -0.74 0.69 12.79
C GLU A 39 0.13 0.92 14.02
N GLY A 40 1.46 0.78 13.89
CA GLY A 40 2.39 1.10 14.97
C GLY A 40 2.40 2.59 15.31
N ILE A 41 2.49 3.45 14.28
CA ILE A 41 2.42 4.92 14.45
C ILE A 41 1.11 5.34 15.11
N LEU A 42 0.00 4.73 14.73
CA LEU A 42 -1.31 4.98 15.32
C LEU A 42 -1.32 4.64 16.82
N GLU A 43 -0.65 3.57 17.22
CA GLU A 43 -0.51 3.21 18.64
C GLU A 43 0.34 4.23 19.40
N ASP A 44 1.47 4.66 18.84
CA ASP A 44 2.31 5.71 19.43
C ASP A 44 1.55 7.05 19.57
N VAL A 45 0.73 7.41 18.57
CA VAL A 45 -0.10 8.62 18.59
C VAL A 45 -1.17 8.54 19.70
N ILE A 46 -1.71 7.35 19.96
CA ILE A 46 -2.72 7.14 21.01
C ILE A 46 -2.08 7.20 22.40
N LEU A 47 -0.88 6.64 22.58
CA LEU A 47 -0.22 6.51 23.88
C LEU A 47 0.56 7.77 24.27
N ASP A 48 1.34 8.33 23.36
CA ASP A 48 2.35 9.37 23.66
C ASP A 48 2.09 10.71 22.95
N ASP A 49 0.98 10.84 22.20
CA ASP A 49 0.63 12.02 21.40
C ASP A 49 1.77 12.50 20.46
N THR A 50 2.55 11.55 19.96
CA THR A 50 3.70 11.83 19.10
C THR A 50 3.25 12.22 17.68
N THR A 51 3.86 13.26 17.12
CA THR A 51 3.56 13.74 15.77
C THR A 51 4.64 13.31 14.78
N TYR A 52 4.23 12.70 13.67
CA TYR A 52 5.12 12.28 12.59
C TYR A 52 4.95 13.21 11.38
N SER A 53 6.04 13.75 10.82
CA SER A 53 6.01 14.73 9.71
C SER A 53 5.48 14.17 8.39
N ASP A 54 5.64 12.87 8.19
CA ASP A 54 5.41 12.21 6.90
C ASP A 54 4.05 11.49 6.85
N VAL A 55 3.22 11.67 7.88
CA VAL A 55 1.96 10.95 8.07
C VAL A 55 0.87 11.92 8.49
N ASN A 56 -0.27 11.88 7.79
CA ASN A 56 -1.42 12.69 8.14
C ASN A 56 -2.17 12.03 9.30
N VAL A 57 -2.22 12.72 10.45
CA VAL A 57 -2.96 12.28 11.64
C VAL A 57 -4.20 13.16 11.79
N THR A 58 -5.38 12.56 11.82
CA THR A 58 -6.65 13.25 12.11
C THR A 58 -7.27 12.63 13.35
N LYS A 59 -7.66 13.48 14.31
CA LYS A 59 -8.37 13.09 15.53
C LYS A 59 -9.80 13.60 15.44
N ASN A 60 -10.77 12.69 15.46
CA ASN A 60 -12.19 13.04 15.48
C ASN A 60 -12.79 12.62 16.83
N SER A 61 -13.49 13.53 17.49
CA SER A 61 -14.28 13.19 18.69
C SER A 61 -15.61 12.58 18.25
N VAL A 62 -15.90 11.36 18.68
CA VAL A 62 -17.13 10.63 18.38
C VAL A 62 -17.90 10.44 19.69
N ASN A 63 -19.23 10.38 19.64
CA ASN A 63 -20.13 10.36 20.82
C ASN A 63 -19.79 9.38 21.97
N LYS A 64 -18.90 8.40 21.78
CA LYS A 64 -18.48 7.43 22.82
C LYS A 64 -16.95 7.23 22.90
N GLY A 65 -16.14 8.10 22.29
CA GLY A 65 -14.68 7.94 22.29
C GLY A 65 -13.95 8.84 21.28
N THR A 66 -12.64 8.65 21.16
CA THR A 66 -11.81 9.38 20.18
C THR A 66 -11.44 8.46 19.01
N GLU A 67 -11.77 8.85 17.79
CA GLU A 67 -11.32 8.20 16.56
C GLU A 67 -9.98 8.80 16.12
N TYR A 68 -8.98 7.93 15.99
CA TYR A 68 -7.68 8.26 15.44
C TYR A 68 -7.58 7.69 14.03
N VAL A 69 -7.33 8.57 13.06
CA VAL A 69 -7.14 8.24 11.64
C VAL A 69 -5.73 8.63 11.25
N VAL A 70 -4.95 7.66 10.76
CA VAL A 70 -3.57 7.84 10.33
C VAL A 70 -3.49 7.43 8.86
N SER A 71 -2.99 8.33 8.01
CA SER A 71 -2.99 8.16 6.55
C SER A 71 -1.65 8.55 5.92
N LYS A 72 -1.23 7.80 4.90
CA LYS A 72 -0.01 8.06 4.13
C LYS A 72 -0.21 7.70 2.66
N ASP A 73 0.30 8.55 1.78
CA ASP A 73 0.31 8.31 0.34
C ASP A 73 1.51 7.46 -0.06
N ILE A 74 1.25 6.41 -0.84
CA ILE A 74 2.28 5.57 -1.44
C ILE A 74 2.17 5.58 -2.96
N GLU A 75 3.30 5.46 -3.64
CA GLU A 75 3.34 5.34 -5.10
C GLU A 75 3.15 3.88 -5.53
N ILE A 76 2.36 3.67 -6.58
CA ILE A 76 2.09 2.37 -7.18
C ILE A 76 2.87 2.28 -8.50
N TYR A 77 3.71 1.25 -8.64
CA TYR A 77 4.59 1.10 -9.81
C TYR A 77 4.01 0.17 -10.87
N SER A 78 3.21 -0.81 -10.46
CA SER A 78 2.60 -1.80 -11.34
C SER A 78 1.56 -1.13 -12.22
N PRO A 79 1.67 -1.28 -13.55
CA PRO A 79 0.68 -0.74 -14.48
C PRO A 79 -0.70 -1.38 -14.31
N VAL A 80 -0.77 -2.61 -13.82
CA VAL A 80 -2.06 -3.30 -13.62
C VAL A 80 -2.74 -2.79 -12.35
N VAL A 81 -1.98 -2.63 -11.26
CA VAL A 81 -2.53 -2.17 -9.98
C VAL A 81 -2.89 -0.68 -10.08
N SER A 82 -2.07 0.14 -10.75
CA SER A 82 -2.30 1.57 -10.90
C SER A 82 -3.57 1.91 -11.70
N VAL A 83 -4.02 1.03 -12.61
CA VAL A 83 -5.31 1.19 -13.30
C VAL A 83 -6.48 1.14 -12.32
N VAL A 84 -6.37 0.33 -11.26
CA VAL A 84 -7.44 0.14 -10.26
C VAL A 84 -7.33 1.17 -9.14
N THR A 85 -6.11 1.41 -8.64
CA THR A 85 -5.87 2.24 -7.44
C THR A 85 -5.43 3.67 -7.75
N GLY A 86 -5.12 3.99 -9.01
CA GLY A 86 -4.39 5.20 -9.38
C GLY A 86 -2.88 5.09 -9.11
N ASN A 87 -2.12 6.10 -9.55
CA ASN A 87 -0.66 6.15 -9.38
C ASN A 87 -0.23 6.43 -7.93
N LYS A 88 -1.12 7.04 -7.13
CA LYS A 88 -0.92 7.30 -5.71
C LYS A 88 -2.06 6.65 -4.95
N TYR A 89 -1.73 5.77 -4.02
CA TYR A 89 -2.69 5.09 -3.17
C TYR A 89 -2.56 5.61 -1.74
N ASN A 90 -3.67 6.09 -1.18
CA ASN A 90 -3.71 6.55 0.20
C ASN A 90 -4.00 5.36 1.13
N VAL A 91 -2.99 4.94 1.88
CA VAL A 91 -3.13 3.91 2.91
C VAL A 91 -3.64 4.58 4.17
N THR A 92 -4.81 4.18 4.66
CA THR A 92 -5.43 4.71 5.87
C THR A 92 -5.69 3.61 6.89
N VAL A 93 -5.35 3.88 8.15
CA VAL A 93 -5.65 3.04 9.31
C VAL A 93 -6.51 3.85 10.29
N LYS A 94 -7.56 3.23 10.82
CA LYS A 94 -8.50 3.87 11.76
C LYS A 94 -8.66 3.02 13.01
N ARG A 95 -8.64 3.65 14.18
CA ARG A 95 -8.97 3.01 15.46
C ARG A 95 -9.81 3.96 16.32
N ILE A 96 -10.86 3.42 16.92
CA ILE A 96 -11.70 4.15 17.89
C ILE A 96 -11.29 3.67 19.28
N VAL A 97 -10.91 4.60 20.15
CA VAL A 97 -10.64 4.36 21.56
C VAL A 97 -11.85 4.85 22.35
N TYR A 98 -12.53 3.94 23.03
CA TYR A 98 -13.66 4.27 23.90
C TYR A 98 -13.13 4.76 25.26
N GLU A 99 -13.74 5.82 25.80
CA GLU A 99 -13.52 6.26 27.19
C GLU A 99 -14.27 5.39 28.19
#